data_AF-A0A965VH37-F1
#
_entry.id   AF-A0A965VH37-F1
#
_cell.length_a   1.000
_cell.length_b   1.000
_cell.length_c   1.000
_cell.angle_alpha   90.00
_cell.angle_beta   90.00
_cell.angle_gamma   90.00
#
_symmetry.space_group_name_H-M   'P 1'
#
loop_
_entity.id
_entity.type
_entity.pdbx_description
1 polymer ?
#
loop_
_entity_poly.entity_id
_entity_poly.type
_entity_poly.pdbx_seq_one_letter_code
_entity_poly.pdbx_strand_id
1 'polypeptide(L)'
;MGLRSLRARFLSALFEARKIATKQAPSALIRFFALFDGEIKAVLPSLGKHIGVNASSTKRDPGITFAPIEDSLVETANYLVDNGFVKS
;
A
#
# COMPACT_ATOMS: atom_id res chain seq x y z
N MET A 1 -12.33 -3.46 12.64
CA MET A 1 -10.97 -2.90 12.45
C MET A 1 -10.38 -3.56 11.20
N GLY A 2 -10.33 -2.87 10.07
CA GLY A 2 -10.13 -3.50 8.76
C GLY A 2 -8.65 -3.80 8.45
N LEU A 3 -8.39 -4.91 7.75
CA LEU A 3 -7.08 -5.36 7.26
C LEU A 3 -6.29 -4.28 6.46
N ARG A 4 -6.98 -3.22 6.06
CA ARG A 4 -6.51 -2.15 5.16
C ARG A 4 -5.53 -1.16 5.82
N SER A 5 -5.58 -0.98 7.15
CA SER A 5 -4.69 -0.04 7.85
C SER A 5 -3.42 -0.69 8.44
N LEU A 6 -3.32 -2.03 8.43
CA LEU A 6 -2.20 -2.74 9.04
C LEU A 6 -0.85 -2.46 8.36
N ARG A 7 -0.83 -2.38 7.03
CA ARG A 7 0.41 -2.07 6.28
C ARG A 7 0.93 -0.67 6.56
N ALA A 8 0.04 0.33 6.57
CA ALA A 8 0.42 1.70 6.91
C ALA A 8 0.95 1.82 8.34
N ARG A 9 0.36 1.07 9.29
CA ARG A 9 0.85 1.01 10.67
C ARG A 9 2.21 0.31 10.78
N PHE A 10 2.43 -0.76 10.02
CA PHE A 10 3.72 -1.44 9.95
C PHE A 10 4.84 -0.49 9.49
N LEU A 11 4.62 0.22 8.38
CA LEU A 11 5.56 1.25 7.90
C LEU A 11 5.74 2.39 8.91
N SER A 12 4.66 2.86 9.53
CA SER A 12 4.74 3.91 10.56
C SER A 12 5.54 3.50 11.79
N ALA A 13 5.55 2.21 12.14
CA ALA A 13 6.34 1.68 13.25
C ALA A 13 7.81 1.49 12.85
N LEU A 14 8.11 1.15 11.61
CA LEU A 14 9.48 1.00 11.12
C LEU A 14 10.18 2.35 10.87
N PHE A 15 9.43 3.35 10.42
CA PHE A 15 9.94 4.68 10.09
C PHE A 15 9.43 5.73 11.08
N GLU A 16 9.70 5.55 12.38
CA GLU A 16 9.19 6.44 13.45
C GLU A 16 9.56 7.91 13.27
N ALA A 17 10.72 8.18 12.66
CA ALA A 17 11.17 9.53 12.34
C ALA A 17 10.29 10.24 11.29
N ARG A 18 9.38 9.53 10.60
CA ARG A 18 8.53 10.05 9.53
C ARG A 18 7.05 10.06 9.94
N LYS A 19 6.36 11.16 9.59
CA LYS A 19 4.93 11.32 9.84
C LYS A 19 4.09 10.58 8.79
N ILE A 20 3.83 9.29 9.04
CA ILE A 20 3.03 8.45 8.14
C ILE A 20 1.55 8.46 8.59
N ALA A 21 0.67 8.99 7.74
CA ALA A 21 -0.76 8.97 8.00
C ALA A 21 -1.32 7.54 7.90
N THR A 22 -1.83 7.01 9.02
CA THR A 22 -2.42 5.66 9.09
C THR A 22 -3.95 5.65 9.00
N LYS A 23 -4.57 6.84 9.07
CA LYS A 23 -6.02 7.02 8.99
C LYS A 23 -6.47 7.01 7.54
N GLN A 24 -7.56 6.30 7.28
CA GLN A 24 -8.18 6.30 5.96
C GLN A 24 -9.11 7.52 5.81
N ALA A 25 -8.99 8.22 4.68
CA ALA A 25 -9.91 9.30 4.35
C ALA A 25 -11.32 8.76 4.04
N PRO A 26 -12.39 9.48 4.44
CA PRO A 26 -13.76 9.10 4.10
C PRO A 26 -13.98 9.02 2.59
N SER A 27 -14.69 8.00 2.11
CA SER A 27 -14.91 7.81 0.66
C SER A 27 -15.67 8.96 0.01
N ALA A 28 -16.58 9.63 0.74
CA ALA A 28 -17.29 10.80 0.23
C ALA A 28 -16.33 11.97 -0.07
N LEU A 29 -15.34 12.17 0.80
CA LEU A 29 -14.33 13.21 0.63
C LEU A 29 -13.45 12.95 -0.61
N ILE A 30 -13.01 11.70 -0.78
CA ILE A 30 -12.22 11.32 -1.97
C ILE A 30 -13.03 11.48 -3.26
N ARG A 31 -14.31 11.11 -3.26
CA ARG A 31 -15.20 11.33 -4.41
C ARG A 31 -15.38 12.81 -4.73
N PHE A 32 -15.44 13.67 -3.72
CA PHE A 32 -15.50 15.12 -3.93
C PHE A 32 -14.22 15.64 -4.59
N PHE A 33 -13.04 15.26 -4.10
CA PHE A 33 -11.77 15.68 -4.72
C PHE A 33 -11.57 15.15 -6.14
N ALA A 34 -12.09 13.96 -6.45
CA ALA A 34 -12.05 13.39 -7.80
C ALA A 34 -12.78 14.23 -8.86
N LEU A 35 -13.63 15.19 -8.46
CA LEU A 35 -14.26 16.13 -9.38
C LEU A 35 -13.27 17.17 -9.92
N PHE A 36 -12.20 17.46 -9.16
CA PHE A 36 -11.22 18.51 -9.46
C PHE A 36 -9.85 17.96 -9.85
N ASP A 37 -9.56 16.70 -9.54
CA ASP A 37 -8.28 16.05 -9.80
C ASP A 37 -8.45 14.81 -10.69
N GLY A 38 -7.82 14.82 -11.86
CA GLY A 38 -7.90 13.75 -12.86
C GLY A 38 -7.20 12.46 -12.43
N GLU A 39 -6.12 12.55 -11.65
CA GLU A 39 -5.39 11.39 -11.14
C GLU A 39 -6.21 10.67 -10.06
N ILE A 40 -6.81 11.43 -9.14
CA ILE A 40 -7.75 10.87 -8.14
C ILE A 40 -8.93 10.21 -8.86
N LYS A 41 -9.48 10.84 -9.90
CA LYS A 41 -10.57 10.28 -10.70
C LYS A 41 -10.18 8.97 -11.39
N ALA A 42 -8.96 8.87 -11.90
CA ALA A 42 -8.44 7.68 -12.58
C ALA A 42 -8.32 6.48 -11.63
N VAL A 43 -7.87 6.69 -10.39
CA VAL A 43 -7.69 5.61 -9.40
C VAL A 43 -8.94 5.31 -8.58
N LEU A 44 -9.93 6.20 -8.57
CA LEU A 44 -11.17 6.03 -7.79
C LEU A 44 -11.89 4.68 -8.01
N PRO A 45 -12.00 4.13 -9.23
CA PRO A 45 -12.69 2.86 -9.47
C PRO A 45 -11.99 1.65 -8.86
N SER A 46 -10.67 1.70 -8.65
CA SER A 46 -9.89 0.62 -8.05
C SER A 46 -9.73 0.80 -6.53
N LEU A 47 -9.91 2.02 -6.03
CA LEU A 47 -9.69 2.36 -4.64
C LEU A 47 -10.57 1.53 -3.70
N GLY A 48 -9.93 0.87 -2.72
CA GLY A 48 -10.63 0.07 -1.71
C GLY A 48 -11.12 -1.29 -2.21
N LYS A 49 -10.87 -1.68 -3.46
CA LYS A 49 -11.08 -3.05 -3.93
C LYS A 49 -9.90 -3.91 -3.49
N HIS A 50 -10.19 -5.06 -2.89
CA HIS A 50 -9.18 -6.08 -2.63
C HIS A 50 -9.25 -7.12 -3.73
N ILE A 51 -8.24 -7.14 -4.59
CA ILE A 51 -8.10 -8.19 -5.61
C ILE A 51 -7.40 -9.36 -4.93
N GLY A 52 -8.19 -10.33 -4.48
CA GLY A 52 -7.67 -11.56 -3.89
C GLY A 52 -7.02 -12.40 -4.97
N VAL A 53 -5.69 -12.43 -4.99
CA VAL A 53 -4.92 -13.33 -5.84
C VAL A 53 -4.63 -14.61 -5.08
N ASN A 54 -4.95 -15.76 -5.66
CA ASN A 54 -4.70 -17.06 -5.06
C ASN A 54 -3.50 -17.73 -5.73
N ALA A 55 -2.36 -17.76 -5.04
CA ALA A 55 -1.12 -18.38 -5.49
C ALA A 55 -1.02 -19.90 -5.18
N SER A 56 -2.10 -20.54 -4.70
CA SER A 56 -2.10 -21.96 -4.34
C SER A 56 -1.85 -22.91 -5.52
N SER A 57 -2.06 -22.47 -6.76
CA SER A 57 -1.69 -23.26 -7.94
C SER A 57 -0.19 -23.24 -8.19
N THR A 58 0.51 -22.13 -7.92
CA THR A 58 1.96 -21.99 -8.14
C THR A 58 2.80 -22.58 -7.01
N LYS A 59 2.27 -22.62 -5.77
CA LYS A 59 2.92 -23.31 -4.65
C LYS A 59 3.03 -24.84 -4.85
N ARG A 60 2.32 -25.39 -5.86
CA ARG A 60 2.40 -26.81 -6.23
C ARG A 60 3.56 -27.11 -7.17
N ASP A 61 4.19 -26.09 -7.74
CA ASP A 61 5.42 -26.25 -8.52
C ASP A 61 6.60 -26.43 -7.54
N PRO A 62 7.25 -27.60 -7.53
CA PRO A 62 8.31 -27.90 -6.57
C PRO A 62 9.55 -27.06 -6.88
N GLY A 63 9.71 -25.94 -6.18
CA GLY A 63 10.92 -25.11 -6.27
C GLY A 63 10.73 -23.62 -5.98
N ILE A 64 9.50 -23.10 -5.91
CA ILE A 64 9.26 -21.66 -5.70
C ILE A 64 8.72 -21.40 -4.30
N THR A 65 9.53 -20.76 -3.46
CA THR A 65 9.12 -20.21 -2.17
C THR A 65 8.88 -18.71 -2.32
N PHE A 66 7.66 -18.26 -2.00
CA PHE A 66 7.35 -16.82 -1.99
C PHE A 66 7.97 -16.15 -0.77
N ALA A 67 8.66 -15.03 -0.98
CA ALA A 67 9.16 -14.21 0.09
C ALA A 67 8.00 -13.63 0.94
N PRO A 68 8.21 -13.41 2.24
CA PRO A 68 7.28 -12.65 3.09
C PRO A 68 7.00 -11.25 2.51
N ILE A 69 5.77 -10.77 2.68
CA ILE A 69 5.37 -9.47 2.11
C ILE A 69 6.00 -8.29 2.86
N GLU A 70 6.31 -8.51 4.13
CA GLU A 70 6.97 -7.54 5.01
C GLU A 70 8.34 -7.15 4.47
N ASP A 71 9.13 -8.11 4.00
CA ASP A 71 10.47 -7.88 3.46
C ASP A 71 10.40 -6.98 2.22
N SER A 72 9.50 -7.30 1.29
CA SER A 72 9.30 -6.47 0.09
C SER A 72 8.80 -5.06 0.41
N LEU A 73 7.98 -4.89 1.47
CA LEU A 73 7.53 -3.57 1.91
C LEU A 73 8.69 -2.73 2.45
N VAL A 74 9.58 -3.32 3.25
CA VAL A 74 10.75 -2.61 3.80
C VAL A 74 11.71 -2.23 2.70
N GLU A 75 12.04 -3.16 1.81
CA GLU A 75 12.97 -2.91 0.69
C GLU A 75 12.47 -1.79 -0.22
N THR A 76 11.19 -1.82 -0.58
CA THR A 76 10.58 -0.78 -1.41
C THR A 76 10.59 0.57 -0.70
N ALA A 77 10.28 0.60 0.60
CA ALA A 77 10.28 1.84 1.37
C ALA A 77 11.68 2.47 1.45
N ASN A 78 12.71 1.65 1.70
CA ASN A 78 14.10 2.09 1.69
C ASN A 78 14.49 2.63 0.31
N TYR A 79 14.18 1.90 -0.77
CA TYR A 79 14.45 2.37 -2.12
C TYR A 79 13.85 3.75 -2.41
N LEU A 80 12.59 3.98 -2.02
CA LEU A 80 11.92 5.27 -2.22
C LEU A 80 12.56 6.41 -1.43
N VAL A 81 13.05 6.12 -0.22
CA VAL A 81 13.73 7.09 0.64
C VAL A 81 15.12 7.40 0.10
N ASP A 82 15.91 6.37 -0.20
CA ASP A 82 17.32 6.50 -0.60
C ASP A 82 17.47 7.22 -1.94
N ASN A 83 16.49 7.04 -2.84
CA ASN A 83 16.46 7.71 -4.14
C ASN A 83 15.74 9.07 -4.13
N GLY A 84 15.29 9.54 -2.96
CA GLY A 84 14.67 10.86 -2.83
C GLY A 84 13.29 11.01 -3.47
N PHE A 85 12.60 9.90 -3.78
CA PHE A 85 11.23 9.93 -4.33
C PHE A 85 10.19 10.37 -3.30
N VAL A 86 10.55 10.32 -2.00
CA VAL A 86 9.70 10.80 -0.90
C VAL A 86 10.43 11.91 -0.16
N LYS A 87 9.83 13.11 -0.14
CA LYS A 87 10.36 14.23 0.64
C LYS A 87 10.30 13.93 2.13
N SER A 88 11.36 14.30 2.83
CA SER A 88 11.46 14.30 4.30
C SER A 88 10.53 15.31 4.95
#